data_AF-A0A2T0KN53-F1
#
_entry.id   AF-A0A2T0KN53-F1
#
_cell.length_a   1.000
_cell.length_b   1.000
_cell.length_c   1.000
_cell.angle_alpha   90.00
_cell.angle_beta   90.00
_cell.angle_gamma   90.00
#
_symmetry.space_group_name_H-M   'P 1'
#
loop_
_entity.id
_entity.type
_entity.pdbx_description
1 polymer ?
#
loop_
_entity_poly.entity_id
_entity_poly.type
_entity_poly.pdbx_seq_one_letter_code
_entity_poly.pdbx_strand_id
1 'polypeptide(L)'
;MHNGRKSAREAEKTLCRSTYMMELARGSSYIASTLTPATQQAAIAEVLNGFREEHGADALLIFRDLLAESLKNRKHKLAAEAVLNFELP
;
A
#
# COMPACT_ATOMS: atom_id res chain seq x y z
N MET A 1 -8.14 -24.58 -16.06
CA MET A 1 -8.00 -24.59 -14.58
C MET A 1 -7.20 -23.35 -14.16
N HIS A 2 -7.84 -22.23 -13.81
CA HIS A 2 -7.16 -20.96 -13.46
C HIS A 2 -7.45 -20.45 -12.04
N ASN A 3 -8.23 -21.18 -11.23
CA ASN A 3 -8.79 -20.65 -9.98
C ASN A 3 -7.88 -20.76 -8.74
N GLY A 4 -6.83 -21.60 -8.78
CA GLY A 4 -5.99 -21.85 -7.60
C GLY A 4 -5.05 -20.69 -7.22
N ARG A 5 -4.42 -20.03 -8.21
CA ARG A 5 -3.46 -18.94 -7.95
C ARG A 5 -4.14 -17.66 -7.48
N LYS A 6 -5.34 -17.39 -7.98
CA LYS A 6 -6.13 -16.21 -7.59
C LYS A 6 -6.56 -16.32 -6.13
N SER A 7 -7.01 -17.50 -5.69
CA SER A 7 -7.42 -17.73 -4.31
C SER A 7 -6.27 -17.64 -3.30
N ALA A 8 -5.06 -18.10 -3.67
CA ALA A 8 -3.89 -18.01 -2.80
C ALA A 8 -3.45 -16.55 -2.58
N ARG A 9 -3.42 -15.73 -3.65
CA ARG A 9 -3.05 -14.31 -3.56
C ARG A 9 -4.07 -13.49 -2.75
N GLU A 10 -5.36 -13.79 -2.89
CA GLU A 10 -6.41 -13.13 -2.11
C GLU A 10 -6.36 -13.53 -0.62
N ALA A 11 -6.03 -14.79 -0.32
CA ALA A 11 -5.80 -15.25 1.05
C ALA A 11 -4.58 -14.57 1.67
N GLU A 12 -3.48 -14.46 0.92
CA GLU A 12 -2.26 -13.78 1.35
C GLU A 12 -2.49 -12.29 1.58
N LYS A 13 -3.24 -11.62 0.69
CA LYS A 13 -3.72 -10.25 0.90
C LYS A 13 -4.58 -10.11 2.14
N THR A 14 -5.50 -11.03 2.38
CA THR A 14 -6.40 -10.99 3.56
C THR A 14 -5.60 -11.13 4.86
N LEU A 15 -4.63 -12.05 4.88
CA LEU A 15 -3.72 -12.21 6.00
C LEU A 15 -2.89 -10.94 6.20
N CYS A 16 -2.20 -10.47 5.15
CA CYS A 16 -1.36 -9.27 5.15
C CYS A 16 -2.14 -8.02 5.60
N ARG A 17 -3.39 -7.87 5.13
CA ARG A 17 -4.29 -6.78 5.54
C ARG A 17 -4.66 -6.85 7.03
N SER A 18 -4.80 -8.04 7.58
CA SER A 18 -5.11 -8.23 9.01
C SER A 18 -3.87 -8.00 9.86
N THR A 19 -2.70 -8.48 9.40
CA THR A 19 -1.41 -8.32 10.09
C THR A 19 -0.98 -6.86 10.15
N TYR A 20 -1.05 -6.13 9.03
CA TYR A 20 -0.54 -4.76 8.90
C TYR A 20 -1.65 -3.71 8.86
N MET A 21 -2.78 -4.00 9.50
CA MET A 21 -3.98 -3.13 9.46
C MET A 21 -3.67 -1.71 9.96
N MET A 22 -2.87 -1.59 11.02
CA MET A 22 -2.52 -0.30 11.61
C MET A 22 -1.62 0.50 10.68
N GLU A 23 -0.60 -0.12 10.10
CA GLU A 23 0.32 0.51 9.14
C GLU A 23 -0.43 0.94 7.88
N LEU A 24 -1.36 0.12 7.37
CA LEU A 24 -2.24 0.50 6.26
C LEU A 24 -3.11 1.71 6.61
N ALA A 25 -3.71 1.73 7.79
CA ALA A 25 -4.55 2.84 8.24
C ALA A 25 -3.71 4.12 8.41
N ARG A 26 -2.52 4.02 9.00
CA ARG A 26 -1.58 5.12 9.21
C ARG A 26 -1.06 5.68 7.89
N GLY A 27 -0.52 4.82 7.02
CA GLY A 27 0.03 5.21 5.73
C GLY A 27 -1.02 5.82 4.81
N SER A 28 -2.21 5.22 4.72
CA SER A 28 -3.30 5.79 3.90
C SER A 28 -3.79 7.14 4.43
N SER A 29 -3.87 7.33 5.75
CA SER A 29 -4.20 8.63 6.33
C SER A 29 -3.12 9.69 6.07
N TYR A 30 -1.85 9.31 6.22
CA TYR A 30 -0.73 10.21 6.00
C TYR A 30 -0.63 10.68 4.54
N ILE A 31 -0.71 9.75 3.60
CA ILE A 31 -0.70 10.09 2.17
C ILE A 31 -1.92 10.96 1.81
N ALA A 32 -3.11 10.61 2.31
CA ALA A 32 -4.33 11.35 2.02
C ALA A 32 -4.37 12.77 2.61
N SER A 33 -3.58 13.06 3.65
CA SER A 33 -3.52 14.39 4.26
C SER A 33 -2.54 15.34 3.58
N THR A 34 -1.76 14.87 2.61
CA THR A 34 -0.83 15.70 1.86
C THR A 34 -1.55 16.66 0.90
N LEU A 35 -1.06 17.89 0.80
CA LEU A 35 -1.71 18.97 0.04
C LEU A 35 -1.10 19.19 -1.35
N THR A 36 0.11 18.67 -1.60
CA THR A 36 0.84 18.89 -2.85
C THR A 36 1.35 17.57 -3.41
N PRO A 37 1.54 17.46 -4.74
CA PRO A 37 2.13 16.27 -5.33
C PRO A 37 3.51 15.94 -4.75
N ALA A 38 4.35 16.95 -4.46
CA ALA A 38 5.67 16.75 -3.89
C ALA A 38 5.61 16.15 -2.48
N THR A 39 4.75 16.70 -1.61
CA THR A 39 4.56 16.15 -0.25
C THR A 39 3.87 14.79 -0.26
N GLN A 40 3.02 14.52 -1.25
CA GLN A 40 2.43 13.20 -1.47
C GLN A 40 3.49 12.17 -1.85
N GLN A 41 4.40 12.50 -2.78
CA GLN A 41 5.50 11.61 -3.18
C GLN A 41 6.44 11.32 -2.01
N ALA A 42 6.79 12.33 -1.21
CA ALA A 42 7.57 12.14 0.02
C ALA A 42 6.87 11.19 1.00
N ALA A 43 5.57 11.42 1.28
CA ALA A 43 4.80 10.56 2.17
C ALA A 43 4.70 9.11 1.67
N ILE A 44 4.57 8.90 0.35
CA ILE A 44 4.60 7.56 -0.24
C ILE A 44 5.97 6.90 -0.03
N ALA A 45 7.06 7.63 -0.29
CA ALA A 45 8.42 7.13 -0.08
C ALA A 45 8.65 6.73 1.38
N GLU A 46 8.27 7.58 2.34
CA GLU A 46 8.41 7.32 3.78
C GLU A 46 7.62 6.10 4.23
N VAL A 47 6.37 5.95 3.78
CA VAL A 47 5.52 4.81 4.13
C VAL A 47 6.08 3.50 3.56
N LEU A 48 6.52 3.51 2.30
CA LEU A 48 7.03 2.31 1.63
C LEU A 48 8.44 1.93 2.12
N ASN A 49 9.33 2.90 2.33
CA ASN A 49 10.66 2.66 2.90
C ASN A 49 10.55 2.12 4.32
N GLY A 50 9.79 2.79 5.20
CA GLY A 50 9.62 2.36 6.58
C GLY A 50 9.06 0.94 6.67
N PHE A 51 8.03 0.64 5.86
CA PHE A 51 7.47 -0.70 5.82
C PHE A 51 8.49 -1.75 5.32
N ARG A 52 9.27 -1.44 4.29
CA ARG A 52 10.33 -2.33 3.78
C ARG A 52 11.40 -2.60 4.83
N GLU A 53 11.84 -1.57 5.54
CA GLU A 53 12.89 -1.69 6.56
C GLU A 53 12.44 -2.58 7.72
N GLU A 54 11.15 -2.51 8.10
CA GLU A 54 10.59 -3.30 9.21
C GLU A 54 10.18 -4.72 8.81
N HIS A 55 9.65 -4.92 7.60
CA HIS A 55 9.00 -6.18 7.20
C HIS A 55 9.61 -6.87 5.97
N GLY A 56 10.54 -6.21 5.27
CA GLY A 56 11.22 -6.74 4.11
C GLY A 56 10.50 -6.51 2.77
N ALA A 57 11.22 -6.78 1.68
CA ALA A 57 10.77 -6.51 0.32
C ALA A 57 9.63 -7.45 -0.15
N ASP A 58 9.58 -8.69 0.35
CA ASP A 58 8.53 -9.65 -0.01
C ASP A 58 7.14 -9.17 0.41
N ALA A 59 7.01 -8.65 1.64
CA ALA A 59 5.75 -8.12 2.15
C ALA A 59 5.37 -6.77 1.49
N LEU A 60 6.37 -5.99 1.05
CA LEU A 60 6.19 -4.65 0.50
C LEU A 60 5.27 -4.62 -0.73
N LEU A 61 5.40 -5.61 -1.62
CA LEU A 61 4.59 -5.66 -2.85
C LEU A 61 3.10 -5.82 -2.55
N ILE A 62 2.77 -6.68 -1.57
CA ILE A 62 1.39 -6.93 -1.14
C ILE A 62 0.87 -5.74 -0.36
N PHE A 63 1.69 -5.17 0.53
CA PHE A 63 1.36 -3.98 1.29
C PHE A 63 1.05 -2.78 0.39
N ARG A 64 1.87 -2.53 -0.65
CA ARG A 64 1.64 -1.46 -1.63
C ARG A 64 0.28 -1.59 -2.32
N ASP A 65 -0.08 -2.82 -2.71
CA ASP A 65 -1.37 -3.10 -3.36
C ASP A 65 -2.53 -2.79 -2.39
N LEU A 66 -2.44 -3.29 -1.16
CA LEU A 66 -3.43 -3.04 -0.10
C LEU A 66 -3.53 -1.56 0.28
N LEU A 67 -2.42 -0.82 0.27
CA LEU A 67 -2.37 0.61 0.54
C LEU A 67 -3.10 1.40 -0.55
N ALA A 68 -2.87 1.06 -1.82
CA ALA A 68 -3.58 1.64 -2.95
C ALA A 68 -5.09 1.30 -2.90
N GLU A 69 -5.45 0.06 -2.53
CA GLU A 69 -6.86 -0.32 -2.32
C GLU A 69 -7.50 0.51 -1.19
N SER A 70 -6.80 0.71 -0.07
CA SER A 70 -7.26 1.54 1.04
C SER A 70 -7.52 2.99 0.60
N LEU A 71 -6.60 3.59 -0.17
CA LEU A 71 -6.75 4.93 -0.71
C LEU A 71 -7.91 5.04 -1.72
N LYS A 72 -8.09 4.05 -2.60
CA LYS A 72 -9.24 3.98 -3.52
C LYS A 72 -10.56 3.92 -2.76
N ASN A 73 -10.64 3.10 -1.72
CA ASN A 73 -11.84 2.97 -0.88
C ASN A 73 -12.20 4.29 -0.17
N ARG A 74 -11.19 5.09 0.16
CA ARG A 74 -11.35 6.45 0.72
C ARG A 74 -11.54 7.55 -0.34
N LYS A 75 -11.77 7.18 -1.61
CA LYS A 75 -11.95 8.08 -2.77
C LYS A 75 -10.70 8.90 -3.17
N HIS A 76 -9.52 8.56 -2.67
CA HIS A 76 -8.25 9.18 -3.08
C HIS A 76 -7.62 8.43 -4.25
N LYS A 77 -8.29 8.45 -5.42
CA LYS A 77 -7.87 7.69 -6.61
C LYS A 77 -6.48 8.08 -7.12
N LEU A 78 -6.20 9.39 -7.22
CA LEU A 78 -4.90 9.90 -7.66
C LEU A 78 -3.76 9.47 -6.71
N ALA A 79 -4.03 9.45 -5.40
CA ALA A 79 -3.05 8.98 -4.42
C ALA A 79 -2.79 7.48 -4.55
N ALA A 80 -3.85 6.70 -4.79
CA ALA A 80 -3.69 5.27 -5.04
C ALA A 80 -2.90 4.98 -6.33
N GLU A 81 -3.14 5.74 -7.39
CA GLU A 81 -2.37 5.62 -8.63
C GLU A 81 -0.90 6.01 -8.42
N ALA A 82 -0.63 7.08 -7.65
CA ALA A 82 0.73 7.46 -7.30
C ALA A 82 1.46 6.36 -6.51
N VAL A 83 0.79 5.71 -5.54
CA VAL A 83 1.35 4.58 -4.79
C VAL A 83 1.70 3.40 -5.71
N LEU A 84 0.84 3.07 -6.67
CA LEU A 84 1.06 1.94 -7.58
C LEU A 84 2.18 2.19 -8.59
N ASN A 85 2.33 3.43 -9.03
CA ASN A 85 3.37 3.86 -9.98
C ASN A 85 4.66 4.30 -9.29
N PHE A 86 4.72 4.29 -7.95
CA PHE A 86 5.90 4.68 -7.20
C PHE A 86 7.03 3.67 -7.45
N GLU A 87 8.21 4.17 -7.81
CA GLU A 87 9.41 3.36 -7.97
C GLU A 87 9.82 2.82 -6.61
N LEU A 88 9.81 1.49 -6.48
CA LEU A 88 10.14 0.84 -5.22
C LEU A 88 11.64 1.01 -4.95
N PRO A 89 12.01 1.30 -3.69
CA PRO A 89 13.40 1.42 -3.24
C PRO A 89 14.15 0.08 -3.24
#